data_AF-A0A8T2FGZ0-F1
#
_entry.id   AF-A0A8T2FGZ0-F1
#
_cell.length_a   1.000
_cell.length_b   1.000
_cell.length_c   1.000
_cell.angle_alpha   90.00
_cell.angle_beta   90.00
_cell.angle_gamma   90.00
#
_symmetry.space_group_name_H-M   'P 1'
#
loop_
_entity.id
_entity.type
_entity.pdbx_description
1 polymer ?
#
loop_
_entity_poly.entity_id
_entity_poly.type
_entity_poly.pdbx_seq_one_letter_code
_entity_poly.pdbx_strand_id
1 'polypeptide(L)'
;MYTHITLISNSVSLNFLSLSPNMKFSMRLISAVLFLVMIFVATGMGPVTVEARTCASQSQRFKGKCVSDTNCENVCHNEGFPGGDCRGFRRRCFCTRNC
;
A
#
# COMPACT_ATOMS: atom_id res chain seq x y z
N MET A 1 17.61 2.38 -0.48
CA MET A 1 16.82 3.00 -1.57
C MET A 1 17.72 3.58 -2.66
N TYR A 2 18.68 4.45 -2.33
CA TYR A 2 19.64 5.02 -3.29
C TYR A 2 20.51 3.95 -4.00
N THR A 3 20.94 2.91 -3.27
CA THR A 3 21.78 1.79 -3.77
C THR A 3 21.06 0.86 -4.76
N HIS A 4 19.74 0.67 -4.62
CA HIS A 4 18.95 -0.12 -5.57
C HIS A 4 18.72 0.65 -6.87
N ILE A 5 18.52 1.97 -6.79
CA ILE A 5 18.36 2.85 -7.95
C ILE A 5 19.66 2.89 -8.76
N THR A 6 20.82 3.02 -8.09
CA THR A 6 22.12 2.99 -8.78
C THR A 6 22.44 1.62 -9.38
N LEU A 7 22.06 0.51 -8.75
CA LEU A 7 22.21 -0.85 -9.32
C LEU A 7 21.33 -1.05 -10.56
N ILE A 8 20.10 -0.55 -10.56
CA ILE A 8 19.18 -0.59 -11.73
C ILE A 8 19.74 0.29 -12.85
N SER A 9 20.20 1.51 -12.56
CA SER A 9 20.82 2.38 -13.57
C SER A 9 22.11 1.79 -14.17
N ASN A 10 22.96 1.14 -13.36
CA ASN A 10 24.19 0.51 -13.86
C ASN A 10 23.91 -0.75 -14.70
N SER A 11 22.94 -1.58 -14.29
CA SER A 11 22.54 -2.77 -15.06
C SER A 11 21.83 -2.40 -16.37
N VAL A 12 21.01 -1.35 -16.39
CA VAL A 12 20.39 -0.84 -17.62
C VAL A 12 21.44 -0.26 -18.57
N SER A 13 22.42 0.51 -18.09
CA SER A 13 23.53 1.03 -18.90
C SER A 13 24.43 -0.07 -19.48
N LEU A 14 24.74 -1.12 -18.72
CA LEU A 14 25.52 -2.26 -19.20
C LEU A 14 24.77 -3.09 -20.26
N ASN A 15 23.45 -3.24 -20.14
CA ASN A 15 22.62 -3.91 -21.14
C ASN A 15 22.39 -3.06 -22.41
N PHE A 16 22.46 -1.73 -22.32
CA PHE A 16 22.37 -0.84 -23.49
C PHE A 16 23.65 -0.84 -24.33
N LEU A 17 24.82 -0.99 -23.70
CA LEU A 17 26.12 -1.03 -24.40
C LEU A 17 26.35 -2.34 -25.19
N SER A 18 25.61 -3.42 -24.89
CA SER A 18 25.71 -4.72 -25.59
C SER A 18 24.72 -4.88 -26.75
N LEU A 19 23.72 -3.99 -26.88
CA LEU A 19 22.90 -3.91 -28.09
C LEU A 19 23.64 -3.06 -29.13
N SER A 20 24.40 -3.71 -30.02
CA SER A 20 24.78 -3.12 -31.29
C SER A 20 23.54 -3.06 -32.19
N PRO A 21 22.91 -1.89 -32.45
CA PRO A 21 21.72 -1.85 -33.27
C PRO A 21 22.19 -1.62 -34.71
N ASN A 22 22.40 -2.69 -35.47
CA ASN A 22 22.31 -2.56 -36.93
C ASN A 22 20.83 -2.52 -37.32
N MET A 23 20.15 -1.45 -36.92
CA MET A 23 18.74 -1.22 -37.23
C MET A 23 18.62 0.07 -38.03
N LYS A 24 18.38 -0.04 -39.34
CA LYS A 24 17.86 1.06 -40.16
C LYS A 24 16.40 1.29 -39.76
N PHE A 25 16.20 1.90 -38.61
CA PHE A 25 14.87 2.20 -38.10
C PHE A 25 14.42 3.53 -38.69
N SER A 26 13.31 3.51 -39.45
CA SER A 26 12.68 4.73 -39.94
C SER A 26 12.41 5.68 -38.77
N MET A 27 12.79 6.96 -38.86
CA MET A 27 12.69 7.92 -37.74
C MET A 27 11.29 7.99 -37.13
N ARG A 28 10.27 7.68 -37.93
CA ARG A 28 8.86 7.59 -37.51
C ARG A 28 8.64 6.45 -36.52
N LEU A 29 9.27 5.30 -36.74
CA LEU A 29 9.18 4.16 -35.84
C LEU A 29 10.01 4.39 -34.57
N ILE A 30 11.20 5.00 -34.66
CA ILE A 30 12.00 5.38 -33.48
C ILE A 30 11.15 6.26 -32.57
N SER A 31 10.57 7.31 -33.16
CA SER A 31 9.75 8.28 -32.44
C SER A 31 8.54 7.61 -31.80
N ALA A 32 7.81 6.76 -32.53
CA ALA A 32 6.71 5.99 -31.97
C ALA A 32 7.18 5.17 -30.76
N VAL A 33 8.16 4.29 -30.92
CA VAL A 33 8.63 3.41 -29.84
C VAL A 33 9.04 4.20 -28.59
N LEU A 34 9.76 5.32 -28.76
CA LEU A 34 10.11 6.20 -27.64
C LEU A 34 8.87 6.76 -26.93
N PHE A 35 7.86 7.23 -27.67
CA PHE A 35 6.60 7.69 -27.07
C PHE A 35 5.88 6.57 -26.31
N LEU A 36 5.84 5.35 -26.84
CA LEU A 36 5.23 4.21 -26.15
C LEU A 36 5.97 3.87 -24.85
N VAL A 37 7.30 3.89 -24.86
CA VAL A 37 8.12 3.66 -23.65
C VAL A 37 7.87 4.75 -22.60
N MET A 38 7.77 6.02 -23.01
CA MET A 38 7.47 7.12 -22.08
C MET A 38 6.10 6.98 -21.43
N ILE A 39 5.07 6.57 -22.19
CA ILE A 39 3.73 6.30 -21.67
C ILE A 39 3.75 5.15 -20.66
N PHE A 40 4.51 4.09 -20.94
CA PHE A 40 4.65 2.93 -20.06
C PHE A 40 5.33 3.27 -18.73
N VAL A 41 6.36 4.13 -18.76
CA VAL A 41 7.04 4.58 -17.53
C VAL A 41 6.12 5.45 -16.66
N ALA A 42 5.28 6.29 -17.27
CA ALA A 42 4.37 7.18 -16.54
C ALA A 42 3.26 6.45 -15.77
N THR A 43 2.94 5.20 -16.14
CA THR A 43 1.86 4.41 -15.50
C THR A 43 2.32 3.58 -14.31
N GLY A 44 3.61 3.60 -13.95
CA GLY A 44 4.20 2.81 -12.86
C GLY A 44 3.98 3.36 -11.44
N MET A 45 3.34 4.52 -11.29
CA MET A 45 3.08 5.14 -9.97
C MET A 45 1.57 5.19 -9.73
N GLY A 46 1.00 4.05 -9.35
CA GLY A 46 -0.35 3.99 -8.83
C GLY A 46 -0.48 4.82 -7.54
N PRO A 47 -1.70 5.23 -7.17
CA PRO A 47 -1.92 5.97 -5.93
C PRO A 47 -1.38 5.15 -4.76
N VAL A 48 -0.44 5.72 -4.01
CA VAL A 48 0.04 5.16 -2.76
C VAL A 48 -1.10 5.33 -1.75
N THR A 49 -1.95 4.30 -1.63
CA THR A 49 -2.96 4.28 -0.58
C THR A 49 -2.25 4.11 0.74
N VAL A 50 -2.14 5.19 1.50
CA VAL A 50 -1.74 5.11 2.91
C VAL A 50 -2.96 4.60 3.66
N GLU A 51 -3.09 3.28 3.79
CA GLU A 51 -4.02 2.72 4.77
C GLU A 51 -3.59 3.22 6.14
N ALA A 52 -4.43 4.06 6.77
CA ALA A 52 -4.20 4.46 8.14
C ALA A 52 -4.15 3.20 8.99
N ARG A 53 -3.11 3.06 9.83
CA ARG A 53 -3.00 1.87 10.67
C ARG A 53 -4.13 1.91 11.67
N THR A 54 -4.72 0.77 11.96
CA THR A 54 -5.77 0.67 12.99
C THR A 54 -5.18 -0.04 14.20
N CYS A 55 -5.15 0.67 15.31
CA CYS A 55 -4.73 0.14 16.60
C CYS A 55 -5.95 -0.37 17.36
N ALA A 56 -5.84 -1.57 17.94
CA ALA A 56 -6.88 -2.17 18.76
C ALA A 56 -6.42 -2.29 20.22
N SER A 57 -7.30 -1.91 21.16
CA SER A 57 -7.10 -2.05 22.60
C SER A 57 -8.28 -2.77 23.23
N GLN A 58 -8.06 -3.67 24.18
CA GLN A 58 -9.17 -4.32 24.89
C GLN A 58 -9.92 -3.27 25.73
N SER A 59 -11.25 -3.25 25.63
CA SER A 59 -12.10 -2.37 26.45
C SER A 59 -11.96 -2.70 27.94
N GLN A 60 -11.89 -1.65 28.77
CA GLN A 60 -11.80 -1.79 30.23
C GLN A 60 -13.17 -1.85 30.91
N ARG A 61 -14.17 -1.20 30.30
CA ARG A 61 -15.54 -1.12 30.84
C ARG A 61 -16.41 -2.28 30.39
N PHE A 62 -16.15 -2.89 29.23
CA PHE A 62 -16.94 -4.01 28.74
C PHE A 62 -16.74 -5.25 29.62
N LYS A 63 -17.84 -5.84 30.09
CA LYS A 63 -17.83 -7.04 30.95
C LYS A 63 -18.55 -8.19 30.27
N GLY A 64 -18.03 -9.41 30.46
CA GLY A 64 -18.63 -10.64 29.93
C GLY A 64 -18.26 -10.95 28.47
N LYS A 65 -19.04 -11.86 27.86
CA LYS A 65 -18.88 -12.25 26.45
C LYS A 65 -19.50 -11.19 25.55
N CYS A 66 -18.77 -10.81 24.52
CA CYS A 66 -19.15 -9.86 23.49
C CYS A 66 -20.02 -10.55 22.43
N VAL A 67 -21.32 -10.27 22.46
CA VAL A 67 -22.31 -10.87 21.54
C VAL A 67 -22.77 -9.89 20.47
N SER A 68 -22.61 -8.59 20.73
CA SER A 68 -23.05 -7.50 19.86
C SER A 68 -21.92 -6.50 19.68
N ASP A 69 -21.50 -6.32 18.43
CA ASP A 69 -20.47 -5.34 18.05
C ASP A 69 -20.94 -3.92 18.33
N THR A 70 -22.22 -3.60 18.07
CA THR A 70 -22.81 -2.28 18.36
C THR A 70 -22.73 -1.91 19.85
N ASN A 71 -22.97 -2.87 20.75
CA ASN A 71 -22.79 -2.63 22.18
C ASN A 71 -21.31 -2.43 22.55
N CYS A 72 -20.40 -3.19 21.94
CA CYS A 72 -18.96 -2.99 22.13
C CYS A 72 -18.53 -1.60 21.65
N GLU A 73 -18.97 -1.20 20.46
CA GLU A 73 -18.68 0.10 19.88
C GLU A 73 -19.18 1.25 20.76
N ASN A 74 -20.43 1.19 21.25
CA ASN A 74 -20.96 2.19 22.17
C ASN A 74 -20.16 2.30 23.48
N VAL A 75 -19.68 1.17 24.03
CA VAL A 75 -18.79 1.20 25.19
C VAL A 75 -17.45 1.83 24.84
N CYS A 76 -16.90 1.51 23.68
CA CYS A 76 -15.66 2.08 23.16
C CYS A 76 -15.75 3.60 22.92
N HIS A 77 -16.88 4.10 22.41
CA HIS A 77 -17.17 5.52 22.29
C HIS A 77 -17.11 6.22 23.66
N ASN A 78 -17.69 5.59 24.70
CA ASN A 78 -17.61 6.10 26.07
C ASN A 78 -16.18 6.02 26.67
N GLU A 79 -15.31 5.15 26.14
CA GLU A 79 -13.89 5.06 26.49
C GLU A 79 -13.00 6.03 25.67
N GLY A 80 -13.58 6.79 24.73
CA GLY A 80 -12.88 7.75 23.88
C GLY A 80 -12.29 7.16 22.60
N PHE A 81 -12.74 5.98 22.19
CA PHE A 81 -12.36 5.36 20.93
C PHE A 81 -13.44 5.60 19.86
N PRO A 82 -13.06 5.84 18.60
CA PRO A 82 -14.01 6.07 17.52
C PRO A 82 -14.71 4.80 17.02
N GLY A 83 -14.32 3.61 17.49
CA GLY A 83 -14.97 2.36 17.11
C GLY A 83 -14.59 1.18 18.00
N GLY A 84 -15.18 0.02 17.75
CA GLY A 84 -14.87 -1.22 18.44
C GLY A 84 -15.68 -2.42 17.95
N ASP A 85 -15.14 -3.62 18.11
CA ASP A 85 -15.75 -4.86 17.65
C ASP A 85 -15.41 -6.08 18.55
N CYS A 86 -16.26 -7.11 18.51
CA CYS A 86 -16.11 -8.33 19.28
C CYS A 86 -15.14 -9.31 18.60
N ARG A 87 -13.94 -9.50 19.17
CA ARG A 87 -12.90 -10.36 18.57
C ARG A 87 -12.60 -11.63 19.34
N GLY A 88 -12.12 -12.63 18.59
CA GLY A 88 -11.52 -13.86 19.07
C GLY A 88 -12.50 -14.89 19.66
N PHE A 89 -11.96 -16.06 19.99
CA PHE A 89 -12.75 -17.19 20.51
C PHE A 89 -13.43 -16.88 21.86
N ARG A 90 -12.75 -16.11 22.72
CA ARG A 90 -13.32 -15.66 24.00
C ARG A 90 -14.36 -14.55 23.86
N ARG A 91 -14.64 -14.08 22.63
CA ARG A 91 -15.58 -13.01 22.32
C ARG A 91 -15.34 -11.80 23.23
N ARG A 92 -14.19 -11.14 23.11
CA ARG A 92 -13.86 -9.94 23.91
C ARG A 92 -14.08 -8.68 23.07
N CYS A 93 -14.50 -7.60 23.72
CA CYS A 93 -14.63 -6.30 23.06
C CYS A 93 -13.25 -5.63 22.91
N PHE A 94 -12.91 -5.24 21.69
CA PHE A 94 -11.71 -4.45 21.38
C PHE A 94 -12.12 -3.12 20.76
N CYS A 95 -11.66 -2.03 21.34
CA CYS A 95 -11.83 -0.69 20.83
C CYS A 95 -10.75 -0.37 19.80
N THR A 96 -11.12 0.29 18.72
CA THR A 96 -10.24 0.60 17.59
C THR A 96 -10.10 2.10 17.39
N ARG A 97 -8.91 2.53 16.96
CA ARG A 97 -8.65 3.91 16.56
C ARG A 97 -7.58 3.95 15.47
N ASN A 98 -7.59 5.02 14.69
CA ASN A 98 -6.52 5.30 13.75
C ASN A 98 -5.21 5.61 14.51
N CYS A 99 -4.13 5.05 13.98
CA CYS A 99 -2.73 5.24 14.31
C CYS A 99 -1.92 5.02 13.01
#